data_AF-A0A0V0R8T5-F1
#
_entry.id   AF-A0A0V0R8T5-F1
#
_cell.length_a   1.000
_cell.length_b   1.000
_cell.length_c   1.000
_cell.angle_alpha   90.00
_cell.angle_beta   90.00
_cell.angle_gamma   90.00
#
_symmetry.space_group_name_H-M   'P 1'
#
loop_
_entity.id
_entity.type
_entity.pdbx_description
1 polymer ?
#
loop_
_entity_poly.entity_id
_entity_poly.type
_entity_poly.pdbx_seq_one_letter_code
_entity_poly.pdbx_strand_id
1 'polypeptide(L)'
;MSQVRSVNTRTAQNSKVKSTINRAEAIQQREQLRQMVLNKFITDLAKNNKKKQAVIEQEVQNFFASEKVTEATLKDLKARVYAAVNQKQEHTRLLEEMEQQRNLEKKNREEKIKKIMSAFADSVVKDQKQIIREEDQKMMRHILDQNARENADDEARREAQRQQKREMREFLQKQMQEKEQRKKADDEVNKMQAEIWSKDRQNYMEHERQKEEYIKMVNKKHQEILKDQMTEQNRKLKKGKMTVEELLQNKSKLKNIADQDPQIAEKLKKTVVTGPK
;
A
#
# COMPACT_ATOMS: atom_id res chain seq x y z
N MET A 1 -71.11 130.46 -22.89
CA MET A 1 -72.02 130.38 -21.73
C MET A 1 -72.56 128.95 -21.71
N SER A 2 -72.45 128.11 -20.69
CA SER A 2 -72.13 128.29 -19.30
C SER A 2 -71.63 126.96 -18.72
N GLN A 3 -70.82 127.08 -17.66
CA GLN A 3 -70.41 126.05 -16.73
C GLN A 3 -71.58 125.19 -16.21
N VAL A 4 -71.28 123.99 -15.67
CA VAL A 4 -71.51 123.60 -14.26
C VAL A 4 -71.64 122.06 -14.10
N ARG A 5 -70.88 121.54 -13.12
CA ARG A 5 -71.02 120.30 -12.32
C ARG A 5 -70.48 118.97 -12.86
N SER A 6 -69.20 118.76 -12.59
CA SER A 6 -68.72 117.53 -11.94
C SER A 6 -69.37 117.39 -10.54
N VAL A 7 -70.06 116.29 -10.22
CA VAL A 7 -70.20 115.62 -8.90
C VAL A 7 -71.18 114.43 -9.11
N ASN A 8 -70.72 113.19 -9.36
CA ASN A 8 -71.50 111.98 -9.00
C ASN A 8 -70.82 110.59 -9.12
N THR A 9 -69.49 110.49 -9.16
CA THR A 9 -68.80 109.18 -9.28
C THR A 9 -68.34 108.55 -7.95
N ARG A 10 -68.49 109.25 -6.81
CA ARG A 10 -68.09 108.75 -5.47
C ARG A 10 -69.13 107.89 -4.73
N THR A 11 -70.40 107.94 -5.12
CA THR A 11 -71.51 107.18 -4.48
C THR A 11 -71.66 105.76 -5.04
N ALA A 12 -71.43 105.55 -6.34
CA ALA A 12 -71.52 104.24 -6.98
C ALA A 12 -70.38 103.28 -6.55
N GLN A 13 -69.14 103.78 -6.40
CA GLN A 13 -68.02 102.98 -5.87
C GLN A 13 -68.24 102.58 -4.40
N ASN A 14 -68.85 103.44 -3.58
CA ASN A 14 -69.20 103.12 -2.18
C ASN A 14 -70.26 102.01 -2.05
N SER A 15 -71.22 101.91 -2.97
CA SER A 15 -72.23 100.85 -2.95
C SER A 15 -71.67 99.46 -3.30
N LYS A 16 -70.76 99.40 -4.29
CA LYS A 16 -70.06 98.16 -4.64
C LYS A 16 -69.12 97.73 -3.52
N VAL A 17 -68.36 98.67 -2.95
CA VAL A 17 -67.47 98.42 -1.80
C VAL A 17 -68.26 97.93 -0.57
N LYS A 18 -69.41 98.53 -0.25
CA LYS A 18 -70.30 98.04 0.83
C LYS A 18 -70.88 96.66 0.53
N SER A 19 -71.26 96.37 -0.72
CA SER A 19 -71.76 95.02 -1.10
C SER A 19 -70.66 93.95 -1.05
N THR A 20 -69.41 94.31 -1.37
CA THR A 20 -68.26 93.40 -1.26
C THR A 20 -67.84 93.20 0.19
N ILE A 21 -67.94 94.22 1.04
CA ILE A 21 -67.69 94.12 2.48
C ILE A 21 -68.76 93.24 3.13
N ASN A 22 -70.06 93.48 2.87
CA ASN A 22 -71.14 92.64 3.40
C ASN A 22 -71.04 91.18 2.91
N ARG A 23 -70.59 90.96 1.65
CA ARG A 23 -70.35 89.62 1.12
C ARG A 23 -69.15 88.95 1.78
N ALA A 24 -68.07 89.70 2.04
CA ALA A 24 -66.90 89.20 2.74
C ALA A 24 -67.21 88.87 4.21
N GLU A 25 -67.98 89.72 4.90
CA GLU A 25 -68.45 89.48 6.26
C GLU A 25 -69.37 88.25 6.33
N ALA A 26 -70.29 88.08 5.37
CA ALA A 26 -71.14 86.89 5.31
C ALA A 26 -70.33 85.60 5.04
N ILE A 27 -69.28 85.66 4.23
CA ILE A 27 -68.36 84.54 4.01
C ILE A 27 -67.58 84.23 5.29
N GLN A 28 -67.10 85.25 6.00
CA GLN A 28 -66.38 85.09 7.26
C GLN A 28 -67.27 84.49 8.36
N GLN A 29 -68.51 84.95 8.49
CA GLN A 29 -69.49 84.37 9.42
C GLN A 29 -69.82 82.92 9.08
N ARG A 30 -69.98 82.60 7.79
CA ARG A 30 -70.24 81.21 7.34
C ARG A 30 -69.05 80.30 7.65
N GLU A 31 -67.83 80.77 7.48
CA GLU A 31 -66.62 80.00 7.79
C GLU A 31 -66.42 79.80 9.30
N GLN A 32 -66.69 80.82 10.12
CA GLN A 32 -66.69 80.67 11.58
C GLN A 32 -67.71 79.63 12.04
N LEU A 33 -68.93 79.66 11.48
CA LEU A 33 -69.96 78.68 11.79
C LEU A 33 -69.55 77.25 11.35
N ARG A 34 -68.92 77.11 10.17
CA ARG A 34 -68.38 75.83 9.70
C ARG A 34 -67.38 75.27 10.70
N GLN A 35 -66.43 76.08 11.17
CA GLN A 35 -65.41 75.66 12.13
C GLN A 35 -66.03 75.25 13.48
N MET A 36 -67.01 76.01 13.97
CA MET A 36 -67.72 75.66 15.20
C MET A 36 -68.47 74.33 15.08
N VAL A 37 -69.19 74.13 13.98
CA VAL A 37 -69.95 72.88 13.72
C VAL A 37 -69.00 71.70 13.55
N LEU A 38 -67.90 71.88 12.80
CA LEU A 38 -66.88 70.87 12.61
C LEU A 38 -66.24 70.45 13.93
N ASN A 39 -65.81 71.41 14.74
CA ASN A 39 -65.22 71.15 16.06
C ASN A 39 -66.19 70.38 16.96
N LYS A 40 -67.47 70.75 16.97
CA LYS A 40 -68.49 70.06 17.76
C LYS A 40 -68.68 68.61 17.32
N PHE A 41 -68.76 68.34 16.01
CA PHE A 41 -68.85 66.97 15.52
C PHE A 41 -67.57 66.16 15.76
N ILE A 42 -66.39 66.77 15.66
CA ILE A 42 -65.12 66.10 15.98
C ILE A 42 -65.08 65.70 17.46
N THR A 43 -65.46 66.61 18.37
CA THR A 43 -65.49 66.32 19.81
C THR A 43 -66.49 65.21 20.14
N ASP A 44 -67.72 65.28 19.59
CA ASP A 44 -68.80 64.35 19.94
C ASP A 44 -68.62 62.96 19.31
N LEU A 45 -68.17 62.90 18.04
CA LEU A 45 -68.21 61.67 17.24
C LEU A 45 -66.83 61.09 16.92
N ALA A 46 -65.79 61.92 16.75
CA ALA A 46 -64.48 61.39 16.41
C ALA A 46 -63.70 60.86 17.61
N LYS A 47 -63.86 61.45 18.81
CA LYS A 47 -63.15 61.04 20.04
C LYS A 47 -61.65 60.74 19.80
N ASN A 48 -60.96 61.63 19.07
CA ASN A 48 -59.54 61.53 18.65
C ASN A 48 -59.19 60.45 17.58
N ASN A 49 -60.17 59.79 16.96
CA ASN A 49 -59.91 58.88 15.85
C ASN A 49 -59.75 59.65 14.53
N LYS A 50 -58.50 59.74 14.04
CA LYS A 50 -58.13 60.45 12.80
C LYS A 50 -58.95 60.02 11.57
N LYS A 51 -59.32 58.74 11.46
CA LYS A 51 -60.14 58.24 10.34
C LYS A 51 -61.58 58.74 10.42
N LYS A 52 -62.14 58.85 11.62
CA LYS A 52 -63.48 59.43 11.84
C LYS A 52 -63.47 60.95 11.62
N GLN A 53 -62.41 61.63 12.06
CA GLN A 53 -62.22 63.07 11.83
C GLN A 53 -62.26 63.41 10.34
N ALA A 54 -61.50 62.69 9.51
CA ALA A 54 -61.49 62.92 8.06
C ALA A 54 -62.86 62.74 7.39
N VAL A 55 -63.67 61.78 7.86
CA VAL A 55 -65.04 61.56 7.33
C VAL A 55 -65.97 62.71 7.73
N ILE A 56 -65.88 63.15 8.99
CA ILE A 56 -66.68 64.28 9.50
C ILE A 56 -66.28 65.57 8.78
N GLU A 57 -64.98 65.81 8.60
CA GLU A 57 -64.45 66.95 7.85
C GLU A 57 -64.98 66.99 6.42
N GLN A 58 -64.97 65.86 5.73
CA GLN A 58 -65.45 65.75 4.35
C GLN A 58 -66.96 66.03 4.25
N GLU A 59 -67.78 65.44 5.12
CA GLU A 59 -69.24 65.64 5.09
C GLU A 59 -69.64 67.06 5.48
N VAL A 60 -68.99 67.63 6.51
CA VAL A 60 -69.22 69.03 6.91
C VAL A 60 -68.77 69.99 5.81
N GLN A 61 -67.62 69.74 5.17
CA GLN A 61 -67.13 70.56 4.07
C GLN A 61 -68.08 70.51 2.86
N ASN A 62 -68.56 69.33 2.48
CA ASN A 62 -69.49 69.16 1.37
C ASN A 62 -70.84 69.88 1.61
N PHE A 63 -71.34 69.82 2.85
CA PHE A 63 -72.58 70.51 3.24
C PHE A 63 -72.45 72.03 3.16
N PHE A 64 -71.39 72.60 3.73
CA PHE A 64 -71.14 74.05 3.68
C PHE A 64 -70.75 74.54 2.28
N ALA A 65 -70.40 73.67 1.34
CA ALA A 65 -70.19 74.03 -0.06
C ALA A 65 -71.50 74.10 -0.85
N SER A 66 -72.47 73.22 -0.57
CA SER A 66 -73.63 72.96 -1.44
C SER A 66 -74.96 73.48 -0.92
N GLU A 67 -75.21 73.47 0.39
CA GLU A 67 -76.52 73.78 0.97
C GLU A 67 -76.55 75.14 1.70
N LYS A 68 -77.72 75.79 1.71
CA LYS A 68 -77.96 76.99 2.53
C LYS A 68 -78.11 76.57 3.99
N VAL A 69 -77.42 77.28 4.87
CA VAL A 69 -77.41 76.96 6.31
C VAL A 69 -78.72 77.44 6.93
N THR A 70 -79.57 76.50 7.29
CA THR A 70 -80.78 76.70 8.10
C THR A 70 -80.77 75.69 9.24
N GLU A 71 -81.57 75.92 10.28
CA GLU A 71 -81.61 75.02 11.44
C GLU A 71 -82.05 73.59 11.07
N ALA A 72 -82.95 73.46 10.10
CA ALA A 72 -83.38 72.18 9.56
C ALA A 72 -82.23 71.45 8.83
N THR A 73 -81.47 72.15 7.99
CA THR A 73 -80.37 71.54 7.23
C THR A 73 -79.19 71.13 8.13
N LEU A 74 -78.96 71.84 9.25
CA LEU A 74 -77.96 71.44 10.25
C LEU A 74 -78.35 70.16 11.02
N LYS A 75 -79.65 69.93 11.25
CA LYS A 75 -80.13 68.68 11.86
C LYS A 75 -79.95 67.50 10.90
N ASP A 76 -80.19 67.71 9.61
CA ASP A 76 -79.96 66.71 8.57
C ASP A 76 -78.46 66.41 8.41
N LEU A 77 -77.59 67.43 8.47
CA LEU A 77 -76.14 67.24 8.49
C LEU A 77 -75.71 66.34 9.64
N LYS A 78 -76.22 66.57 10.86
CA LYS A 78 -75.93 65.72 12.02
C LYS A 78 -76.30 64.26 11.77
N ALA A 79 -77.46 64.00 11.17
CA ALA A 79 -77.88 62.64 10.84
C ALA A 79 -76.99 61.99 9.76
N ARG A 80 -76.63 62.74 8.71
CA ARG A 80 -75.72 62.28 7.63
C ARG A 80 -74.34 61.94 8.17
N VAL A 81 -73.75 62.82 8.98
CA VAL A 81 -72.43 62.60 9.60
C VAL A 81 -72.44 61.37 10.50
N TYR A 82 -73.49 61.17 11.29
CA TYR A 82 -73.64 59.99 12.15
C TYR A 82 -73.73 58.69 11.33
N ALA A 83 -74.52 58.68 10.25
CA ALA A 83 -74.65 57.53 9.36
C ALA A 83 -73.32 57.21 8.65
N ALA A 84 -72.62 58.23 8.13
CA ALA A 84 -71.34 58.06 7.43
C ALA A 84 -70.25 57.49 8.33
N VAL A 85 -70.16 57.96 9.58
CA VAL A 85 -69.19 57.45 10.57
C VAL A 85 -69.50 55.99 10.94
N ASN A 86 -70.78 55.64 11.14
CA ASN A 86 -71.16 54.27 11.47
C ASN A 86 -70.93 53.30 10.30
N GLN A 87 -71.28 53.67 9.08
CA GLN A 87 -71.06 52.82 7.90
C GLN A 87 -69.57 52.50 7.68
N LYS A 88 -68.68 53.50 7.82
CA LYS A 88 -67.23 53.24 7.70
C LYS A 88 -66.69 52.34 8.81
N GLN A 89 -67.26 52.41 10.01
CA GLN A 89 -66.87 51.55 11.13
C GLN A 89 -67.28 50.09 10.87
N GLU A 90 -68.51 49.85 10.44
CA GLU A 90 -69.00 48.50 10.10
C GLU A 90 -68.22 47.89 8.92
N HIS A 91 -67.92 48.67 7.89
CA HIS A 91 -67.10 48.20 6.77
C HIS A 91 -65.68 47.81 7.20
N THR A 92 -65.09 48.55 8.14
CA THR A 92 -63.75 48.23 8.67
C THR A 92 -63.77 46.93 9.46
N ARG A 93 -64.79 46.74 10.31
CA ARG A 93 -64.95 45.51 11.09
C ARG A 93 -65.14 44.28 10.20
N LEU A 94 -65.97 44.38 9.15
CA LEU A 94 -66.21 43.29 8.22
C LEU A 94 -64.94 42.87 7.46
N LEU A 95 -64.09 43.85 7.09
CA LEU A 95 -62.79 43.57 6.46
C LEU A 95 -61.84 42.84 7.41
N GLU A 96 -61.77 43.25 8.67
CA GLU A 96 -60.94 42.59 9.69
C GLU A 96 -61.41 41.16 9.94
N GLU A 97 -62.73 40.91 10.01
CA GLU A 97 -63.28 39.55 10.14
C GLU A 97 -62.96 38.67 8.93
N MET A 98 -63.05 39.19 7.70
CA MET A 98 -62.64 38.47 6.49
C MET A 98 -61.13 38.16 6.45
N GLU A 99 -60.29 39.08 6.92
CA GLU A 99 -58.84 38.86 7.00
C GLU A 99 -58.48 37.81 8.05
N GLN A 100 -59.16 37.83 9.20
CA GLN A 100 -59.00 36.80 10.23
C GLN A 100 -59.42 35.41 9.73
N GLN A 101 -60.54 35.31 9.01
CA GLN A 101 -60.96 34.04 8.40
C GLN A 101 -59.91 33.53 7.40
N ARG A 102 -59.37 34.41 6.56
CA ARG A 102 -58.31 34.04 5.60
C ARG A 102 -57.05 33.54 6.30
N ASN A 103 -56.65 34.17 7.41
CA ASN A 103 -55.49 33.75 8.18
C ASN A 103 -55.71 32.43 8.92
N LEU A 104 -56.91 32.20 9.44
CA LEU A 104 -57.29 30.91 10.04
C LEU A 104 -57.26 29.79 9.00
N GLU A 105 -57.78 30.05 7.80
CA GLU A 105 -57.76 29.07 6.71
C GLU A 105 -56.33 28.73 6.28
N LYS A 106 -55.44 29.73 6.16
CA LYS A 106 -54.02 29.51 5.87
C LYS A 106 -53.34 28.64 6.93
N LYS A 107 -53.53 28.97 8.21
CA LYS A 107 -52.99 28.17 9.32
C LYS A 107 -53.50 26.73 9.28
N ASN A 108 -54.80 26.54 9.05
CA ASN A 108 -55.40 25.21 8.95
C ASN A 108 -54.84 24.40 7.77
N ARG A 109 -54.55 25.05 6.62
CA ARG A 109 -53.90 24.40 5.47
C ARG A 109 -52.46 24.01 5.79
N GLU A 110 -51.70 24.91 6.42
CA GLU A 110 -50.32 24.65 6.84
C GLU A 110 -50.22 23.49 7.85
N GLU A 111 -51.12 23.44 8.84
CA GLU A 111 -51.17 22.35 9.81
C GLU A 111 -51.53 21.00 9.16
N LYS A 112 -52.47 20.99 8.21
CA LYS A 112 -52.79 19.78 7.43
C LYS A 112 -51.59 19.28 6.64
N ILE A 113 -50.86 20.18 5.97
CA ILE A 113 -49.65 19.82 5.21
C ILE A 113 -48.57 19.29 6.16
N LYS A 114 -48.31 19.96 7.29
CA LYS A 114 -47.36 19.47 8.30
C LYS A 114 -47.73 18.10 8.84
N LYS A 115 -49.01 17.82 9.08
CA LYS A 115 -49.49 16.52 9.56
C LYS A 115 -49.28 15.42 8.52
N ILE A 116 -49.55 15.70 7.25
CA ILE A 116 -49.28 14.77 6.15
C ILE A 116 -47.76 14.52 6.04
N MET A 117 -46.95 15.58 5.99
CA MET A 117 -45.49 15.44 5.91
C MET A 117 -44.91 14.69 7.11
N SER A 118 -45.43 14.89 8.32
CA SER A 118 -45.03 14.13 9.51
C SER A 118 -45.40 12.65 9.41
N ALA A 119 -46.58 12.32 8.88
CA ALA A 119 -47.00 10.93 8.70
C ALA A 119 -46.16 10.19 7.62
N PHE A 120 -45.77 10.90 6.56
CA PHE A 120 -44.90 10.35 5.51
C PHE A 120 -43.42 10.33 5.91
N ALA A 121 -42.95 11.28 6.74
CA ALA A 121 -41.57 11.36 7.17
C ALA A 121 -41.13 10.07 7.88
N ASP A 122 -41.95 9.51 8.77
CA ASP A 122 -41.59 8.28 9.47
C ASP A 122 -41.48 7.06 8.53
N SER A 123 -42.28 7.01 7.46
CA SER A 123 -42.20 5.92 6.46
C SER A 123 -41.00 6.11 5.54
N VAL A 124 -40.83 7.30 4.96
CA VAL A 124 -39.73 7.59 4.01
C VAL A 124 -38.37 7.52 4.70
N VAL A 125 -38.26 7.99 5.95
CA VAL A 125 -37.02 7.90 6.72
C VAL A 125 -36.72 6.46 7.11
N LYS A 126 -37.72 5.63 7.42
CA LYS A 126 -37.51 4.19 7.68
C LYS A 126 -37.04 3.46 6.42
N ASP A 127 -37.68 3.72 5.28
CA ASP A 127 -37.28 3.10 4.00
C ASP A 127 -35.87 3.53 3.59
N GLN A 128 -35.53 4.82 3.69
CA GLN A 128 -34.18 5.30 3.42
C GLN A 128 -33.14 4.69 4.39
N LYS A 129 -33.44 4.60 5.68
CA LYS A 129 -32.55 3.93 6.65
C LYS A 129 -32.37 2.45 6.34
N GLN A 130 -33.40 1.78 5.86
CA GLN A 130 -33.32 0.37 5.47
C GLN A 130 -32.46 0.19 4.22
N ILE A 131 -32.64 1.03 3.20
CA ILE A 131 -31.80 1.04 1.99
C ILE A 131 -30.33 1.28 2.34
N ILE A 132 -30.04 2.28 3.18
CA ILE A 132 -28.67 2.58 3.62
C ILE A 132 -28.06 1.38 4.34
N ARG A 133 -28.80 0.70 5.22
CA ARG A 133 -28.30 -0.51 5.91
C ARG A 133 -28.00 -1.65 4.94
N GLU A 134 -28.85 -1.86 3.94
CA GLU A 134 -28.65 -2.92 2.94
C GLU A 134 -27.45 -2.61 2.04
N GLU A 135 -27.27 -1.35 1.64
CA GLU A 135 -26.11 -0.88 0.88
C GLU A 135 -24.82 -1.01 1.72
N ASP A 136 -24.83 -0.60 2.98
CA ASP A 136 -23.70 -0.75 3.91
C ASP A 136 -23.33 -2.23 4.11
N GLN A 137 -24.32 -3.11 4.27
CA GLN A 137 -24.07 -4.55 4.37
C GLN A 137 -23.46 -5.12 3.09
N LYS A 138 -23.94 -4.69 1.93
CA LYS A 138 -23.39 -5.11 0.63
C LYS A 138 -21.96 -4.60 0.46
N MET A 139 -21.69 -3.36 0.86
CA MET A 139 -20.35 -2.78 0.85
C MET A 139 -19.40 -3.54 1.79
N MET A 140 -19.84 -3.83 3.01
CA MET A 140 -19.05 -4.63 3.94
C MET A 140 -18.75 -6.03 3.40
N ARG A 141 -19.72 -6.71 2.79
CA ARG A 141 -19.49 -8.02 2.16
C ARG A 141 -18.45 -7.93 1.04
N HIS A 142 -18.50 -6.88 0.22
CA HIS A 142 -17.50 -6.67 -0.83
C HIS A 142 -16.10 -6.44 -0.26
N ILE A 143 -15.97 -5.62 0.78
CA ILE A 143 -14.68 -5.39 1.46
C ILE A 143 -14.13 -6.69 2.05
N LEU A 144 -14.99 -7.49 2.71
CA LEU A 144 -14.58 -8.77 3.26
C LEU A 144 -14.16 -9.78 2.19
N ASP A 145 -14.89 -9.87 1.08
CA ASP A 145 -14.54 -10.76 -0.05
C ASP A 145 -13.23 -10.30 -0.72
N GLN A 146 -13.04 -9.00 -0.92
CA GLN A 146 -11.81 -8.44 -1.47
C GLN A 146 -10.61 -8.72 -0.57
N ASN A 147 -10.73 -8.48 0.75
CA ASN A 147 -9.69 -8.80 1.71
C ASN A 147 -9.40 -10.32 1.79
N ALA A 148 -10.43 -11.16 1.68
CA ALA A 148 -10.25 -12.61 1.68
C ALA A 148 -9.47 -13.09 0.45
N ARG A 149 -9.77 -12.53 -0.73
CA ARG A 149 -9.02 -12.80 -1.96
C ARG A 149 -7.59 -12.32 -1.88
N GLU A 150 -7.37 -11.09 -1.39
CA GLU A 150 -6.02 -10.53 -1.23
C GLU A 150 -5.18 -11.36 -0.26
N ASN A 151 -5.75 -11.79 0.87
CA ASN A 151 -5.08 -12.67 1.82
C ASN A 151 -4.73 -14.03 1.21
N ALA A 152 -5.64 -14.62 0.42
CA ALA A 152 -5.40 -15.89 -0.25
C ALA A 152 -4.30 -15.79 -1.31
N ASP A 153 -4.29 -14.72 -2.11
CA ASP A 153 -3.26 -14.45 -3.11
C ASP A 153 -1.88 -14.22 -2.45
N ASP A 154 -1.85 -13.49 -1.33
CA ASP A 154 -0.63 -13.26 -0.55
C ASP A 154 -0.09 -14.55 0.08
N GLU A 155 -0.97 -15.41 0.58
CA GLU A 155 -0.59 -16.71 1.12
C GLU A 155 -0.05 -17.63 0.01
N ALA A 156 -0.71 -17.70 -1.15
CA ALA A 156 -0.23 -18.45 -2.30
C ALA A 156 1.14 -17.96 -2.80
N ARG A 157 1.37 -16.64 -2.83
CA ARG A 157 2.69 -16.07 -3.17
C ARG A 157 3.75 -16.45 -2.14
N ARG A 158 3.43 -16.41 -0.85
CA ARG A 158 4.36 -16.82 0.23
C ARG A 158 4.68 -18.31 0.15
N GLU A 159 3.70 -19.16 -0.12
CA GLU A 159 3.90 -20.60 -0.31
C GLU A 159 4.76 -20.90 -1.53
N ALA A 160 4.49 -20.27 -2.68
CA ALA A 160 5.31 -20.43 -3.88
C ALA A 160 6.78 -20.04 -3.62
N GLN A 161 7.02 -18.93 -2.92
CA GLN A 161 8.39 -18.53 -2.54
C GLN A 161 9.05 -19.51 -1.56
N ARG A 162 8.29 -20.05 -0.59
CA ARG A 162 8.79 -21.07 0.34
C ARG A 162 9.15 -22.35 -0.42
N GLN A 163 8.32 -22.76 -1.37
CA GLN A 163 8.54 -23.93 -2.19
C GLN A 163 9.77 -23.77 -3.09
N GLN A 164 9.92 -22.64 -3.78
CA GLN A 164 11.13 -22.35 -4.57
C GLN A 164 12.40 -22.36 -3.70
N LYS A 165 12.34 -21.77 -2.50
CA LYS A 165 13.48 -21.80 -1.56
C LYS A 165 13.80 -23.21 -1.08
N ARG A 166 12.78 -24.05 -0.89
CA ARG A 166 12.96 -25.46 -0.51
C ARG A 166 13.60 -26.26 -1.65
N GLU A 167 13.08 -26.14 -2.86
CA GLU A 167 13.63 -26.79 -4.06
C GLU A 167 15.08 -26.39 -4.31
N MET A 168 15.41 -25.09 -4.14
CA MET A 168 16.78 -24.59 -4.23
C MET A 168 17.70 -25.23 -3.17
N ARG A 169 17.23 -25.37 -1.92
CA ARG A 169 18.00 -26.03 -0.86
C ARG A 169 18.23 -27.50 -1.16
N GLU A 170 17.20 -28.21 -1.61
CA GLU A 170 17.30 -29.63 -1.98
C GLU A 170 18.26 -29.83 -3.18
N PHE A 171 18.21 -28.95 -4.17
CA PHE A 171 19.13 -28.96 -5.30
C PHE A 171 20.59 -28.74 -4.86
N LEU A 172 20.85 -27.71 -4.05
CA LEU A 172 22.19 -27.43 -3.53
C LEU A 172 22.70 -28.57 -2.64
N GLN A 173 21.84 -29.16 -1.81
CA GLN A 173 22.18 -30.32 -0.99
C GLN A 173 22.57 -31.52 -1.86
N LYS A 174 21.83 -31.78 -2.93
CA LYS A 174 22.16 -32.82 -3.91
C LYS A 174 23.52 -32.58 -4.56
N GLN A 175 23.83 -31.34 -4.95
CA GLN A 175 25.14 -30.99 -5.51
C GLN A 175 26.28 -31.19 -4.51
N MET A 176 26.07 -30.82 -3.23
CA MET A 176 27.07 -31.05 -2.19
C MET A 176 27.31 -32.55 -1.98
N GLN A 177 26.25 -33.35 -1.92
CA GLN A 177 26.36 -34.80 -1.77
C GLN A 177 27.05 -35.45 -2.98
N GLU A 178 26.72 -35.04 -4.20
CA GLU A 178 27.37 -35.53 -5.41
C GLU A 178 28.87 -35.20 -5.41
N LYS A 179 29.24 -33.98 -5.02
CA LYS A 179 30.64 -33.56 -4.92
C LYS A 179 31.37 -34.33 -3.82
N GLU A 180 30.73 -34.59 -2.68
CA GLU A 180 31.30 -35.40 -1.61
C GLU A 180 31.49 -36.86 -2.04
N GLN A 181 30.52 -37.44 -2.75
CA GLN A 181 30.63 -38.80 -3.30
C GLN A 181 31.74 -38.92 -4.33
N ARG A 182 31.87 -37.94 -5.25
CA ARG A 182 32.99 -37.89 -6.21
C ARG A 182 34.33 -37.83 -5.49
N LYS A 183 34.45 -36.97 -4.48
CA LYS A 183 35.67 -36.88 -3.67
C LYS A 183 36.00 -38.22 -3.00
N LYS A 184 35.01 -38.90 -2.39
CA LYS A 184 35.22 -40.22 -1.78
C LYS A 184 35.67 -41.26 -2.80
N ALA A 185 35.06 -41.29 -3.98
CA ALA A 185 35.46 -42.20 -5.06
C ALA A 185 36.89 -41.91 -5.54
N ASP A 186 37.25 -40.64 -5.71
CA ASP A 186 38.61 -40.22 -6.09
C ASP A 186 39.64 -40.61 -5.01
N ASP A 187 39.31 -40.41 -3.73
CA ASP A 187 40.14 -40.82 -2.59
C ASP A 187 40.32 -42.35 -2.54
N GLU A 188 39.28 -43.13 -2.85
CA GLU A 188 39.34 -44.59 -2.96
C GLU A 188 40.24 -45.05 -4.12
N VAL A 189 40.10 -44.44 -5.29
CA VAL A 189 40.96 -44.73 -6.45
C VAL A 189 42.42 -44.38 -6.13
N ASN A 190 42.68 -43.22 -5.53
CA ASN A 190 44.02 -42.84 -5.10
C ASN A 190 44.61 -43.82 -4.09
N LYS A 191 43.79 -44.30 -3.15
CA LYS A 191 44.21 -45.32 -2.19
C LYS A 191 44.57 -46.64 -2.87
N MET A 192 43.76 -47.09 -3.84
CA MET A 192 44.05 -48.29 -4.62
C MET A 192 45.33 -48.14 -5.44
N GLN A 193 45.55 -46.99 -6.08
CA GLN A 193 46.77 -46.70 -6.83
C GLN A 193 48.00 -46.69 -5.91
N ALA A 194 47.90 -46.08 -4.72
CA ALA A 194 48.98 -46.09 -3.74
C ALA A 194 49.31 -47.52 -3.27
N GLU A 195 48.30 -48.38 -3.10
CA GLU A 195 48.50 -49.79 -2.75
C GLU A 195 49.20 -50.57 -3.88
N ILE A 196 48.78 -50.36 -5.14
CA ILE A 196 49.41 -50.97 -6.32
C ILE A 196 50.89 -50.55 -6.40
N TRP A 197 51.19 -49.25 -6.29
CA TRP A 197 52.57 -48.76 -6.31
C TRP A 197 53.41 -49.30 -5.15
N SER A 198 52.80 -49.47 -3.97
CA SER A 198 53.46 -50.08 -2.82
C SER A 198 53.85 -51.55 -3.12
N LYS A 199 52.91 -52.32 -3.69
CA LYS A 199 53.16 -53.72 -4.09
C LYS A 199 54.20 -53.81 -5.21
N ASP A 200 54.10 -52.97 -6.24
CA ASP A 200 55.07 -52.95 -7.33
C ASP A 200 56.47 -52.60 -6.84
N ARG A 201 56.58 -51.63 -5.93
CA ARG A 201 57.85 -51.31 -5.27
C ARG A 201 58.40 -52.49 -4.49
N GLN A 202 57.57 -53.18 -3.70
CA GLN A 202 58.01 -54.37 -2.97
C GLN A 202 58.47 -55.49 -3.90
N ASN A 203 57.71 -55.77 -4.96
CA ASN A 203 58.05 -56.77 -5.97
C ASN A 203 59.37 -56.43 -6.67
N TYR A 204 59.58 -55.16 -7.03
CA TYR A 204 60.83 -54.69 -7.61
C TYR A 204 62.02 -54.90 -6.65
N MET A 205 61.87 -54.50 -5.39
CA MET A 205 62.91 -54.65 -4.37
C MET A 205 63.25 -56.13 -4.13
N GLU A 206 62.24 -57.00 -4.08
CA GLU A 206 62.45 -58.44 -3.94
C GLU A 206 63.16 -59.04 -5.14
N HIS A 207 62.79 -58.63 -6.36
CA HIS A 207 63.46 -59.08 -7.57
C HIS A 207 64.92 -58.61 -7.65
N GLU A 208 65.20 -57.36 -7.26
CA GLU A 208 66.58 -56.86 -7.17
C GLU A 208 67.39 -57.60 -6.09
N ARG A 209 66.78 -57.89 -4.93
CA ARG A 209 67.39 -58.71 -3.88
C ARG A 209 67.75 -60.11 -4.41
N GLN A 210 66.83 -60.76 -5.13
CA GLN A 210 67.07 -62.06 -5.74
C GLN A 210 68.19 -62.03 -6.79
N LYS A 211 68.25 -60.99 -7.63
CA LYS A 211 69.36 -60.79 -8.56
C LYS A 211 70.70 -60.63 -7.85
N GLU A 212 70.76 -59.80 -6.82
CA GLU A 212 71.97 -59.61 -6.02
C GLU A 212 72.43 -60.91 -5.36
N GLU A 213 71.50 -61.67 -4.78
CA GLU A 213 71.76 -62.98 -4.17
C GLU A 213 72.26 -63.98 -5.21
N TYR A 214 71.66 -64.01 -6.40
CA TYR A 214 72.13 -64.83 -7.52
C TYR A 214 73.55 -64.47 -7.94
N ILE A 215 73.84 -63.17 -8.12
CA ILE A 215 75.20 -62.69 -8.46
C ILE A 215 76.20 -63.08 -7.38
N LYS A 216 75.87 -62.90 -6.10
CA LYS A 216 76.70 -63.31 -4.96
C LYS A 216 76.97 -64.81 -4.99
N MET A 217 75.94 -65.62 -5.25
CA MET A 217 76.06 -67.08 -5.34
C MET A 217 76.95 -67.51 -6.51
N VAL A 218 76.76 -66.93 -7.71
CA VAL A 218 77.57 -67.21 -8.89
C VAL A 218 79.03 -66.81 -8.64
N ASN A 219 79.27 -65.62 -8.09
CA ASN A 219 80.62 -65.16 -7.74
C ASN A 219 81.29 -66.09 -6.72
N LYS A 220 80.54 -66.57 -5.71
CA LYS A 220 81.04 -67.56 -4.75
C LYS A 220 81.41 -68.87 -5.44
N LYS A 221 80.56 -69.40 -6.32
CA LYS A 221 80.87 -70.61 -7.11
C LYS A 221 82.10 -70.41 -8.00
N HIS A 222 82.24 -69.26 -8.65
CA HIS A 222 83.45 -68.94 -9.43
C HIS A 222 84.70 -68.89 -8.56
N GLN A 223 84.63 -68.30 -7.37
CA GLN A 223 85.74 -68.30 -6.41
C GLN A 223 86.13 -69.72 -5.98
N GLU A 224 85.14 -70.59 -5.73
CA GLU A 224 85.37 -72.01 -5.40
C GLU A 224 86.06 -72.74 -6.56
N ILE A 225 85.56 -72.59 -7.80
CA ILE A 225 86.18 -73.17 -9.00
C ILE A 225 87.63 -72.69 -9.18
N LEU A 226 87.89 -71.39 -9.00
CA LEU A 226 89.26 -70.85 -9.10
C LEU A 226 90.18 -71.41 -8.01
N LYS A 227 89.68 -71.56 -6.78
CA LYS A 227 90.43 -72.22 -5.70
C LYS A 227 90.74 -73.67 -6.06
N ASP A 228 89.78 -74.42 -6.57
CA ASP A 228 89.98 -75.80 -6.99
C ASP A 228 91.01 -75.89 -8.12
N GLN A 229 90.93 -75.03 -9.14
CA GLN A 229 91.93 -74.94 -10.22
C GLN A 229 93.33 -74.61 -9.69
N MET A 230 93.45 -73.64 -8.77
CA MET A 230 94.72 -73.29 -8.11
C MET A 230 95.28 -74.47 -7.31
N THR A 231 94.44 -75.20 -6.57
CA THR A 231 94.89 -76.38 -5.82
C THR A 231 95.28 -77.52 -6.75
N GLU A 232 94.57 -77.72 -7.87
CA GLU A 232 94.90 -78.74 -8.86
C GLU A 232 96.21 -78.41 -9.59
N GLN A 233 96.42 -77.15 -10.00
CA GLN A 233 97.70 -76.69 -10.55
C GLN A 233 98.83 -76.86 -9.53
N ASN A 234 98.63 -76.44 -8.27
CA ASN A 234 99.63 -76.65 -7.22
C ASN A 234 99.91 -78.15 -6.97
N ARG A 235 98.91 -79.03 -7.09
CA ARG A 235 99.10 -80.48 -7.04
C ARG A 235 99.88 -80.99 -8.25
N LYS A 236 99.63 -80.48 -9.45
CA LYS A 236 100.39 -80.80 -10.68
C LYS A 236 101.84 -80.35 -10.57
N LEU A 237 102.11 -79.14 -10.09
CA LEU A 237 103.46 -78.64 -9.82
C LEU A 237 104.18 -79.45 -8.73
N LYS A 238 103.48 -79.88 -7.67
CA LYS A 238 104.03 -80.76 -6.63
C LYS A 238 104.22 -82.21 -7.09
N LYS A 239 103.54 -82.65 -8.15
CA LYS A 239 103.88 -83.89 -8.87
C LYS A 239 105.10 -83.63 -9.76
N GLY A 240 106.23 -83.27 -9.16
CA GLY A 240 107.56 -83.28 -9.79
C GLY A 240 108.07 -84.69 -10.09
N LYS A 241 107.18 -85.65 -10.37
CA LYS A 241 107.53 -86.98 -10.83
C LYS A 241 107.52 -86.91 -12.35
N MET A 242 108.66 -87.24 -12.92
CA MET A 242 108.91 -87.39 -14.35
C MET A 242 107.76 -88.17 -15.02
N THR A 243 107.31 -87.69 -16.18
CA THR A 243 106.23 -88.29 -16.98
C THR A 243 106.61 -89.74 -17.35
N VAL A 244 105.65 -90.64 -17.57
CA VAL A 244 105.94 -92.07 -17.83
C VAL A 244 106.88 -92.26 -19.03
N GLU A 245 106.70 -91.48 -20.11
CA GLU A 245 107.64 -91.47 -21.25
C GLU A 245 109.03 -90.94 -20.90
N GLU A 246 109.12 -89.85 -20.12
CA GLU A 246 110.40 -89.33 -19.67
C GLU A 246 111.14 -90.34 -18.75
N LEU A 247 110.39 -91.11 -17.93
CA LEU A 247 110.89 -92.20 -17.08
C LEU A 247 111.43 -93.36 -17.92
N LEU A 248 110.75 -93.70 -19.02
CA LEU A 248 111.19 -94.72 -19.97
C LEU A 248 112.46 -94.30 -20.72
N GLN A 249 112.54 -93.05 -21.18
CA GLN A 249 113.73 -92.51 -21.85
C GLN A 249 114.92 -92.41 -20.90
N ASN A 250 114.69 -92.06 -19.64
CA ASN A 250 115.74 -91.96 -18.63
C ASN A 250 116.01 -93.29 -17.90
N LYS A 251 115.32 -94.38 -18.24
CA LYS A 251 115.42 -95.68 -17.54
C LYS A 251 116.84 -96.23 -17.46
N SER A 252 117.60 -96.15 -18.56
CA SER A 252 119.01 -96.61 -18.60
C SER A 252 119.92 -95.74 -17.74
N LYS A 253 119.74 -94.42 -17.79
CA LYS A 253 120.49 -93.45 -16.98
C LYS A 253 120.21 -93.62 -15.49
N LEU A 254 118.94 -93.80 -15.12
CA LEU A 254 118.51 -94.06 -13.74
C LEU A 254 119.05 -95.39 -13.20
N LYS A 255 119.11 -96.42 -14.04
CA LYS A 255 119.72 -97.71 -13.67
C LYS A 255 121.22 -97.56 -13.38
N ASN A 256 121.96 -96.86 -14.24
CA ASN A 256 123.39 -96.63 -14.04
C ASN A 256 123.69 -95.80 -12.78
N ILE A 257 122.86 -94.79 -12.46
CA ILE A 257 122.99 -93.99 -11.24
C ILE A 257 122.70 -94.86 -9.98
N ALA A 258 121.70 -95.74 -10.05
CA ALA A 258 121.38 -96.65 -8.96
C ALA A 258 122.49 -97.70 -8.70
N ASP A 259 123.22 -98.10 -9.73
CA ASP A 259 124.35 -99.02 -9.62
C ASP A 259 125.61 -98.34 -9.04
N GLN A 260 125.72 -97.01 -9.15
CA GLN A 260 126.85 -96.22 -8.62
C GLN A 260 126.67 -95.73 -7.18
N ASP A 261 125.43 -95.55 -6.70
CA ASP A 261 125.15 -95.07 -5.34
C ASP A 261 124.13 -95.97 -4.60
N PRO A 262 124.58 -96.82 -3.66
CA PRO A 262 123.74 -97.82 -3.01
C PRO A 262 122.63 -97.23 -2.13
N GLN A 263 122.73 -95.98 -1.69
CA GLN A 263 121.64 -95.32 -0.94
C GLN A 263 120.45 -94.92 -1.84
N ILE A 264 120.67 -94.77 -3.14
CA ILE A 264 119.65 -94.41 -4.14
C ILE A 264 118.87 -95.67 -4.59
N ALA A 265 119.55 -96.81 -4.70
CA ALA A 265 118.95 -98.10 -5.04
C ALA A 265 117.83 -98.53 -4.07
N GLU A 266 117.97 -98.24 -2.78
CA GLU A 266 116.95 -98.58 -1.76
C GLU A 266 115.67 -97.75 -1.90
N LYS A 267 115.80 -96.47 -2.30
CA LYS A 267 114.65 -95.57 -2.51
C LYS A 267 113.87 -95.91 -3.79
N LEU A 268 114.55 -96.38 -4.85
CA LEU A 268 113.92 -96.82 -6.11
C LEU A 268 113.11 -98.12 -5.96
N LYS A 269 113.56 -99.05 -5.12
CA LYS A 269 112.81 -100.29 -4.82
C LYS A 269 111.51 -100.01 -4.05
N LYS A 270 111.49 -99.02 -3.14
CA LYS A 270 110.30 -98.63 -2.38
C LYS A 270 109.18 -98.00 -3.24
N THR A 271 109.50 -97.41 -4.39
CA THR A 271 108.50 -96.82 -5.30
C THR A 271 107.78 -97.81 -6.23
N VAL A 272 108.26 -99.06 -6.38
CA VAL A 272 107.64 -100.07 -7.26
C VAL A 272 106.56 -100.90 -6.54
N VAL A 273 106.53 -100.87 -5.20
CA VAL A 273 105.67 -101.77 -4.38
C VAL A 273 104.35 -101.12 -3.93
N THR A 274 104.09 -99.85 -4.23
CA THR A 274 102.82 -99.18 -3.87
C THR A 274 102.00 -98.80 -5.10
N GLY A 275 101.66 -99.80 -5.93
CA GLY A 275 100.52 -99.72 -6.85
C GLY A 275 99.27 -100.29 -6.16
N PRO A 276 98.13 -99.59 -6.14
CA PRO A 276 96.89 -100.13 -5.58
C PRO A 276 96.42 -101.31 -6.46
N LYS A 277 95.95 -102.39 -5.82
CA LYS A 277 95.06 -103.37 -6.45
C LYS A 277 93.70 -102.74 -6.70
#